data_AF-A0A177QVV5-F1
#
_entry.id   AF-A0A177QVV5-F1
#
_cell.length_a   1.000
_cell.length_b   1.000
_cell.length_c   1.000
_cell.angle_alpha   90.00
_cell.angle_beta   90.00
_cell.angle_gamma   90.00
#
_symmetry.space_group_name_H-M   'P 1'
#
loop_
_entity.id
_entity.type
_entity.pdbx_description
1 polymer ?
#
loop_
_entity_poly.entity_id
_entity_poly.type
_entity_poly.pdbx_seq_one_letter_code
_entity_poly.pdbx_strand_id
1 'polypeptide(L)' 'MYVLWEGDETIYVGATRGDASIRSRLQDHYALRTQPHDATHFNWEITTEPARREAELLAEFRIANSRLPRCNQGAR' A
#
# COMPACT_ATOMS: atom_id res chain seq x y z
N MET A 1 -3.58 4.82 6.06
CA MET A 1 -2.88 4.05 5.01
C MET A 1 -3.29 2.60 5.02
N TYR A 2 -2.87 1.88 3.99
CA TYR A 2 -3.13 0.46 3.82
C TYR A 2 -1.90 -0.24 3.23
N VAL A 3 -1.82 -1.53 3.50
CA VAL A 3 -0.78 -2.44 3.01
C VAL A 3 -1.48 -3.62 2.35
N LEU A 4 -1.09 -3.97 1.14
CA LEU A 4 -1.62 -5.11 0.40
C LEU A 4 -0.60 -6.25 0.38
N TRP A 5 -1.13 -7.47 0.48
CA TRP A 5 -0.35 -8.69 0.65
C TRP A 5 -0.75 -9.76 -0.37
N GLU A 6 0.22 -10.48 -0.92
CA GLU A 6 0.01 -11.74 -1.63
C GLU A 6 0.67 -12.87 -0.84
N GLY A 7 -0.13 -13.75 -0.24
CA GLY A 7 0.40 -14.70 0.75
C GLY A 7 1.14 -13.95 1.86
N ASP A 8 2.38 -14.34 2.15
CA ASP A 8 3.21 -13.70 3.18
C ASP A 8 4.04 -12.51 2.66
N GLU A 9 3.92 -12.12 1.39
CA GLU A 9 4.67 -11.00 0.82
C GLU A 9 3.86 -9.70 0.87
N THR A 10 4.43 -8.64 1.47
CA THR A 10 3.95 -7.27 1.25
C THR A 10 4.26 -6.85 -0.18
N ILE A 11 3.22 -6.66 -0.99
CA ILE A 11 3.35 -6.31 -2.41
C ILE A 11 3.18 -4.82 -2.67
N TYR A 12 2.42 -4.11 -1.82
CA TYR A 12 2.14 -2.69 -1.99
C TYR A 12 1.84 -1.97 -0.67
N VAL A 13 2.34 -0.75 -0.52
CA VAL A 13 1.98 0.19 0.55
C VAL A 13 1.38 1.43 -0.09
N GLY A 14 0.23 1.89 0.44
CA GLY A 14 -0.48 3.05 -0.08
C GLY A 14 -1.06 3.97 1.00
N ALA A 15 -0.99 5.28 0.74
CA ALA A 15 -1.69 6.30 1.53
C ALA A 15 -2.99 6.79 0.87
N THR A 16 -3.90 7.29 1.69
CA THR A 16 -5.02 8.11 1.22
C THR A 16 -4.56 9.55 0.99
N ARG A 17 -5.05 10.19 -0.08
CA ARG A 17 -4.78 11.59 -0.43
C ARG A 17 -6.11 12.28 -0.74
N GLY A 18 -6.27 13.53 -0.29
CA GLY A 18 -7.52 14.28 -0.45
C GLY A 18 -8.70 13.57 0.20
N ASP A 19 -9.86 13.60 -0.47
CA ASP A 19 -11.12 13.05 0.05
C ASP A 19 -11.24 11.52 -0.07
N ALA A 20 -10.22 10.84 -0.60
CA ALA A 20 -10.25 9.39 -0.77
C ALA A 20 -10.17 8.69 0.60
N SER A 21 -11.09 7.77 0.86
CA SER A 21 -11.03 6.88 2.02
C SER A 21 -10.15 5.65 1.76
N ILE A 22 -9.69 4.98 2.81
CA ILE A 22 -9.01 3.68 2.68
C ILE A 22 -9.93 2.68 1.96
N ARG A 23 -11.21 2.66 2.33
CA ARG A 23 -12.23 1.80 1.72
C ARG A 23 -12.35 2.01 0.21
N SER A 24 -12.44 3.26 -0.25
CA SER A 24 -12.55 3.54 -1.69
C SER A 24 -11.29 3.11 -2.45
N ARG A 25 -10.09 3.29 -1.86
CA ARG A 25 -8.84 2.80 -2.48
C ARG A 25 -8.81 1.28 -2.59
N LEU A 26 -9.19 0.56 -1.54
CA LEU A 26 -9.27 -0.90 -1.55
C LEU A 26 -10.31 -1.41 -2.57
N GLN A 27 -11.43 -0.72 -2.70
CA GLN A 27 -12.44 -1.02 -3.72
C GLN A 27 -11.91 -0.83 -5.14
N ASP A 28 -11.06 0.16 -5.39
CA ASP A 28 -10.45 0.35 -6.71
C ASP A 28 -9.50 -0.81 -7.08
N HIS A 29 -8.71 -1.33 -6.13
CA HIS A 29 -7.88 -2.53 -6.34
C HIS A 29 -8.75 -3.76 -6.62
N TYR A 30 -9.77 -3.98 -5.79
CA TYR A 30 -10.71 -5.11 -5.92
C TYR A 30 -11.50 -5.08 -7.24
N ALA A 31 -11.92 -3.89 -7.68
CA ALA A 31 -12.64 -3.68 -8.93
C ALA A 31 -11.72 -3.61 -10.17
N LEU A 32 -10.43 -3.94 -10.02
CA LEU A 32 -9.43 -3.95 -11.08
C LEU A 32 -9.21 -2.58 -11.76
N ARG A 33 -9.48 -1.49 -11.05
CA ARG A 33 -9.32 -0.11 -11.56
C ARG A 33 -7.91 0.44 -11.35
N THR A 34 -7.17 -0.12 -10.40
CA THR A 34 -5.78 0.21 -10.12
C THR A 34 -5.02 -1.04 -9.69
N GLN A 35 -3.74 -1.11 -10.02
CA GLN A 35 -2.85 -2.18 -9.56
C GLN A 35 -2.38 -1.93 -8.12
N PRO A 36 -2.05 -2.98 -7.35
CA PRO A 36 -2.11 -4.40 -7.73
C PRO A 36 -3.46 -5.08 -7.53
N HIS A 37 -3.73 -6.10 -8.34
CA HIS A 37 -4.97 -6.89 -8.32
C HIS A 37 -4.83 -8.21 -7.55
N ASP A 38 -3.60 -8.70 -7.39
CA ASP A 38 -3.30 -10.03 -6.83
C ASP A 38 -3.29 -10.05 -5.30
N ALA A 39 -3.73 -8.96 -4.66
CA ALA A 39 -3.77 -8.85 -3.21
C ALA A 39 -4.78 -9.85 -2.62
N THR A 40 -4.29 -10.75 -1.79
CA THR A 40 -5.07 -11.76 -1.06
C THR A 40 -5.73 -11.19 0.19
N HIS A 41 -5.07 -10.22 0.84
CA HIS A 41 -5.58 -9.54 2.02
C HIS A 41 -4.92 -8.17 2.19
N PHE A 42 -5.41 -7.40 3.15
CA PHE A 42 -4.91 -6.06 3.45
C PHE A 42 -4.85 -5.81 4.96
N ASN A 43 -3.89 -4.97 5.36
CA ASN A 43 -3.84 -4.34 6.67
C ASN A 43 -4.06 -2.84 6.50
N TRP A 44 -4.54 -2.16 7.55
CA TRP A 44 -4.73 -0.72 7.52
C TRP A 44 -4.40 -0.07 8.86
N GLU A 45 -4.03 1.20 8.79
CA GLU A 45 -3.71 2.04 9.94
C GLU A 45 -4.32 3.43 9.71
N ILE A 46 -4.98 3.97 10.73
CA ILE A 46 -5.44 5.38 10.75
C ILE A 46 -4.35 6.22 11.40
N THR A 47 -3.97 7.31 10.74
CA THR A 47 -2.98 8.27 11.22
C THR A 47 -3.35 9.67 10.72
N THR A 48 -2.87 10.70 11.42
CA THR A 48 -2.98 12.10 11.01
C THR A 48 -2.04 12.46 9.88
N GLU A 49 -0.96 11.69 9.66
CA GLU A 49 0.06 11.97 8.64
C GLU A 49 0.27 10.78 7.68
N PRO A 50 -0.72 10.43 6.85
CA PRO A 50 -0.70 9.21 6.05
C PRO A 50 0.40 9.19 4.99
N ALA A 51 0.84 10.33 4.46
CA ALA A 51 1.96 10.37 3.53
C ALA A 51 3.30 10.11 4.23
N ARG A 52 3.50 10.67 5.43
CA ARG A 52 4.73 10.49 6.22
C ARG A 52 4.87 9.03 6.64
N ARG A 53 3.81 8.46 7.21
CA ARG A 53 3.81 7.07 7.68
C ARG A 53 3.94 6.06 6.52
N GLU A 54 3.53 6.42 5.29
CA GLU A 54 3.70 5.57 4.09
C GLU A 54 5.18 5.52 3.72
N ALA A 55 5.85 6.68 3.73
CA ALA A 55 7.28 6.76 3.49
C ALA A 55 8.10 6.00 4.55
N GLU A 56 7.69 6.03 5.81
CA GLU A 56 8.31 5.24 6.88
C GLU A 56 8.21 3.73 6.61
N LEU A 57 7.01 3.21 6.33
CA LEU A 57 6.81 1.79 6.04
C LEU A 57 7.61 1.33 4.81
N LEU A 58 7.68 2.16 3.77
CA LEU A 58 8.49 1.88 2.59
C LEU A 58 10.00 1.89 2.93
N ALA A 59 10.45 2.77 3.81
CA ALA A 59 11.84 2.81 4.27
C ALA A 59 12.18 1.59 5.13
N GLU A 60 11.32 1.23 6.10
CA GLU A 60 11.46 0.03 6.94
C GLU A 60 11.53 -1.24 6.07
N PHE A 61 10.61 -1.38 5.11
CA PHE A 61 10.62 -2.51 4.18
C PHE A 61 11.92 -2.55 3.36
N ARG A 62 12.37 -1.39 2.86
CA ARG A 62 13.60 -1.30 2.06
C ARG A 62 14.84 -1.65 2.87
N ILE A 63 14.91 -1.25 4.14
CA ILE A 63 16.01 -1.60 5.04
C ILE A 63 16.04 -3.12 5.25
N ALA A 64 14.88 -3.74 5.49
CA ALA A 64 14.80 -5.18 5.75
C ALA A 64 15.04 -6.05 4.50
N ASN A 65 14.65 -5.57 3.31
CA ASN A 65 14.61 -6.40 2.10
C ASN A 65 15.56 -5.95 0.98
N SER A 66 16.28 -4.84 1.16
CA SER A 66 17.11 -4.19 0.12
C SER A 66 16.36 -3.80 -1.17
N ARG A 67 15.02 -3.77 -1.15
CA ARG A 67 14.15 -3.42 -2.28
C ARG A 67 12.86 -2.78 -1.79
N LEU A 68 12.11 -2.12 -2.67
CA LEU A 68 10.72 -1.74 -2.39
C LEU A 68 9.77 -2.94 -2.60
N PRO A 69 8.56 -2.91 -2.02
CA PRO A 69 7.50 -3.84 -2.41
C PRO A 69 7.33 -3.81 -3.93
N ARG A 70 7.12 -4.98 -4.53
CA ARG A 70 7.22 -5.15 -5.99
C ARG A 70 6.29 -4.22 -6.77
N CYS A 71 5.12 -3.89 -6.23
CA CYS A 71 4.15 -3.01 -6.87
C CYS A 71 4.34 -1.51 -6.52
N ASN A 72 5.28 -1.17 -5.63
CA ASN A 72 5.69 0.22 -5.40
C ASN A 72 6.86 0.67 -6.30
N GLN A 73 7.49 -0.24 -7.06
CA GLN A 73 8.67 0.06 -7.88
C GLN A 73 8.40 0.93 -9.11
N GLY A 74 7.12 1.07 -9.52
CA GLY A 74 6.69 1.90 -10.66
C GLY A 74 5.48 2.80 -10.37
N ALA A 75 5.03 2.87 -9.12
CA ALA A 75 3.93 3.74 -8.72
C ALA A 75 4.45 5.19 -8.65
N ARG A 76 4.19 5.98 -9.70
CA ARG A 76 4.49 7.41 -9.74
C ARG A 76 3.20 8.22 -9.83
#